data_AF-A0A7W8S7X7-F1
#
_entry.id   AF-A0A7W8S7X7-F1
#
_cell.length_a   1.000
_cell.length_b   1.000
_cell.length_c   1.000
_cell.angle_alpha   90.00
_cell.angle_beta   90.00
_cell.angle_gamma   90.00
#
_symmetry.space_group_name_H-M   'P 1'
#
loop_
_entity.id
_entity.type
_entity.pdbx_description
1 polymer ?
#
loop_
_entity_poly.entity_id
_entity_poly.type
_entity_poly.pdbx_seq_one_letter_code
_entity_poly.pdbx_strand_id
1 'polypeptide(L)' 'MHRSGELVAPEQRAQRTRCRCCGQVFSDANVFSDAGWIETRISGLCEVCFDTIADLIEIENLRGGHDGG' A
#
# COMPACT_ATOMS: atom_id res chain seq x y z
N MET A 1 22.69 -18.95 -25.48
CA MET A 1 22.70 -19.44 -24.09
C MET A 1 22.25 -18.33 -23.17
N HIS A 2 20.93 -18.22 -22.94
CA HIS A 2 20.31 -17.18 -22.11
C HIS A 2 20.55 -17.54 -20.63
N ARG A 3 21.17 -16.63 -19.88
CA ARG A 3 21.48 -16.79 -18.45
C ARG A 3 20.20 -16.75 -17.63
N SER A 4 20.08 -17.74 -16.76
CA SER A 4 19.02 -18.01 -15.80
C SER A 4 18.34 -16.78 -15.21
N GLY A 5 17.01 -16.74 -15.34
CA GLY A 5 16.17 -15.98 -14.43
C GLY A 5 16.21 -16.60 -13.05
N GLU A 6 16.69 -15.84 -12.07
CA GLU A 6 16.57 -16.13 -10.65
C GLU A 6 15.08 -16.08 -10.29
N LEU A 7 14.44 -17.24 -10.23
CA LEU A 7 13.09 -17.38 -9.68
C LEU A 7 13.20 -17.16 -8.17
N VAL A 8 12.93 -15.93 -7.75
CA VAL A 8 12.92 -15.52 -6.34
C VAL A 8 11.95 -16.44 -5.58
N ALA A 9 12.49 -17.23 -4.64
CA ALA A 9 11.70 -18.15 -3.82
C ALA A 9 10.56 -17.40 -3.09
N PRO A 10 9.33 -17.93 -3.04
CA PRO A 10 8.14 -17.23 -2.55
C PRO A 10 8.10 -16.94 -1.04
N GLU A 11 9.15 -17.30 -0.28
CA GLU A 11 9.11 -17.35 1.19
C GLU A 11 9.72 -16.11 1.87
N GLN A 12 10.22 -15.13 1.11
CA GLN A 12 10.90 -13.95 1.66
C GLN A 12 10.05 -12.67 1.66
N ARG A 13 8.71 -12.77 1.61
CA ARG A 13 7.84 -11.65 1.97
C ARG A 13 7.92 -11.44 3.48
N ALA A 14 8.98 -10.76 3.94
CA ALA A 14 9.10 -10.31 5.32
C ALA A 14 7.78 -9.61 5.71
N GLN A 15 7.07 -10.16 6.68
CA GLN A 15 5.85 -9.55 7.21
C GLN A 15 6.24 -8.18 7.75
N ARG A 16 5.87 -7.14 7.02
CA ARG A 16 6.15 -5.77 7.41
C ARG A 16 5.38 -5.49 8.69
N THR A 17 6.09 -5.05 9.72
CA THR A 17 5.50 -4.63 11.00
C THR A 17 5.34 -3.11 11.07
N ARG A 18 5.73 -2.38 10.02
CA ARG A 18 5.74 -0.92 9.96
C ARG A 18 5.20 -0.41 8.63
N CYS A 19 4.48 0.70 8.69
CA CYS A 19 3.97 1.41 7.52
C CYS A 19 5.11 1.94 6.66
N ARG A 20 5.05 1.72 5.33
CA ARG A 20 6.04 2.25 4.38
C ARG A 20 5.99 3.77 4.24
N CYS A 21 4.82 4.37 4.46
CA CYS A 21 4.60 5.80 4.25
C CYS A 21 5.07 6.61 5.47
N CYS A 22 4.56 6.32 6.66
CA CYS A 22 4.88 7.09 7.88
C CYS A 22 5.94 6.45 8.78
N GLY A 23 6.36 5.21 8.52
CA GLY A 23 7.38 4.50 9.31
C GLY A 23 6.92 3.98 10.67
N GLN A 24 5.69 4.29 11.08
CA GLN A 24 5.11 3.84 12.35
C GLN A 24 4.87 2.33 12.36
N VAL A 25 5.00 1.71 13.53
CA VAL A 25 4.63 0.30 13.76
C VAL A 25 3.12 0.16 13.61
N PHE A 26 2.66 -0.94 13.01
CA PHE A 26 1.23 -1.24 12.92
C PHE A 26 0.67 -1.53 14.30
N SER A 27 -0.37 -0.78 14.67
CA SER A 27 -1.05 -0.85 15.95
C SER A 27 -2.52 -0.49 15.76
N ASP A 28 -3.36 -0.80 16.73
CA ASP A 28 -4.77 -0.36 16.82
C ASP A 28 -4.96 1.17 16.67
N ALA A 29 -3.92 1.95 16.97
CA ALA A 29 -3.92 3.40 16.79
C ALA A 29 -3.83 3.87 15.31
N ASN A 30 -3.39 3.03 14.38
CA ASN A 30 -3.25 3.38 12.96
C ASN A 30 -3.86 2.34 11.99
N VAL A 31 -4.33 1.21 12.51
CA VAL A 31 -5.09 0.16 11.84
C VAL A 31 -6.28 -0.18 12.76
N PHE A 32 -7.46 0.30 12.39
CA PHE A 32 -8.67 0.28 13.19
C PHE A 32 -9.56 -0.94 12.91
N SER A 33 -9.35 -1.62 11.79
CA SER A 33 -10.24 -2.67 11.28
C SER A 33 -9.49 -3.97 11.02
N ASP A 34 -10.14 -5.11 11.22
CA ASP A 34 -9.61 -6.43 10.83
C ASP A 34 -9.23 -6.49 9.34
N ALA A 35 -10.04 -5.83 8.49
CA ALA A 35 -9.74 -5.68 7.07
C ALA A 35 -8.44 -4.90 6.82
N GLY A 36 -8.21 -3.82 7.58
CA GLY A 36 -6.99 -3.03 7.51
C GLY A 36 -5.75 -3.82 7.92
N TRP A 37 -5.85 -4.69 8.93
CA TRP A 37 -4.77 -5.59 9.31
C TRP A 37 -4.38 -6.56 8.20
N ILE A 38 -5.36 -7.05 7.44
CA ILE A 38 -5.10 -7.86 6.25
C ILE A 38 -4.40 -7.01 5.19
N GLU A 39 -4.88 -5.79 4.96
CA GLU A 39 -4.35 -4.88 3.95
C GLU A 39 -2.91 -4.44 4.23
N THR A 40 -2.52 -4.28 5.49
CA THR A 40 -1.11 -3.97 5.86
C THR A 40 -0.12 -4.99 5.29
N ARG A 41 -0.53 -6.26 5.11
CA ARG A 41 0.29 -7.33 4.52
C ARG A 41 0.34 -7.29 3.00
N ILE A 42 -0.64 -6.64 2.37
CA ILE A 42 -0.77 -6.50 0.92
C ILE A 42 -0.09 -5.22 0.47
N SER A 43 -0.52 -4.07 1.00
CA SER A 43 -0.06 -2.73 0.62
C SER A 43 1.21 -2.31 1.37
N GLY A 44 1.41 -2.80 2.59
CA GLY A 44 2.48 -2.31 3.47
C GLY A 44 2.21 -0.94 4.08
N LEU A 45 0.95 -0.49 4.08
CA LEU A 45 0.50 0.81 4.61
C LEU A 45 -0.45 0.61 5.79
N CYS A 46 -0.50 1.58 6.71
CA CYS A 46 -1.52 1.63 7.73
C CYS A 46 -2.81 2.25 7.15
N GLU A 47 -3.96 2.02 7.78
CA GLU A 47 -5.25 2.51 7.28
C GLU A 47 -5.26 4.04 7.12
N VAL A 48 -4.66 4.77 8.05
CA VAL A 48 -4.56 6.25 7.97
C VAL A 48 -3.85 6.71 6.69
N CYS A 49 -2.70 6.10 6.38
CA CYS A 49 -1.94 6.47 5.19
C CYS A 49 -2.59 5.96 3.91
N PHE A 50 -3.25 4.81 3.98
CA PHE A 50 -3.96 4.23 2.84
C PHE A 50 -5.13 5.13 2.44
N ASP A 51 -5.97 5.52 3.40
CA ASP A 51 -7.11 6.42 3.21
C ASP A 51 -6.69 7.77 2.62
N THR A 52 -5.61 8.35 3.15
CA THR A 52 -5.05 9.61 2.61
C THR A 52 -4.64 9.47 1.14
N ILE A 53 -4.00 8.36 0.75
CA ILE A 53 -3.58 8.15 -0.64
C ILE A 53 -4.78 7.88 -1.54
N ALA A 54 -5.77 7.12 -1.06
CA ALA A 54 -6.99 6.87 -1.79
C ALA A 54 -7.75 8.17 -2.10
N ASP A 55 -7.91 9.04 -1.10
CA ASP A 55 -8.55 10.35 -1.25
C ASP A 55 -7.81 11.25 -2.25
N LEU A 56 -6.48 11.28 -2.20
CA LEU A 56 -5.66 12.01 -3.18
C LEU A 56 -5.83 11.49 -4.61
N ILE A 57 -5.92 10.17 -4.80
CA ILE A 57 -6.17 9.57 -6.11
C ILE A 57 -7.57 9.94 -6.61
N GLU A 58 -8.58 9.94 -5.73
CA GLU A 58 -9.93 10.36 -6.08
C GLU A 58 -9.99 11.84 -6.49
N ILE A 59 -9.28 12.72 -5.78
CA ILE A 59 -9.16 14.14 -6.13
C ILE A 59 -8.50 14.31 -7.51
N GLU A 60 -7.40 13.62 -7.80
CA GLU A 60 -6.72 13.75 -9.09
C GLU A 60 -7.59 13.21 -10.26
N ASN A 61 -8.36 12.15 -10.03
CA ASN A 61 -9.31 11.65 -11.03
C ASN A 61 -10.43 12.66 -11.35
N LEU A 62 -10.88 13.44 -10.36
CA LEU A 62 -11.87 14.51 -10.57
C LEU A 62 -11.27 15.73 -11.27
N ARG A 63 -9.98 15.99 -11.09
CA ARG A 63 -9.26 17.12 -11.74
C ARG A 63 -8.85 16.82 -13.18
N GLY A 64 -8.82 15.56 -13.59
CA GLY A 64 -8.52 15.13 -14.96
C GLY A 64 -9.66 15.28 -15.98
N GLY A 65 -10.82 15.82 -15.59
CA GLY A 65 -12.02 15.92 -16.43
C GLY A 65 -12.20 17.25 -17.21
N HIS A 66 -11.14 17.95 -17.61
CA HIS A 66 -11.26 19.16 -18.44
C HIS A 66 -10.20 19.22 -19.54
N ASP A 67 -10.28 18.31 -20.50
CA ASP A 67 -9.80 18.59 -21.86
C ASP A 67 -10.83 18.02 -22.84
N GLY A 68 -11.56 18.93 -23.50
CA GLY A 68 -12.66 18.57 -24.39
C GLY A 68 -13.37 19.78 -24.97
N GLY A 69 -12.65 20.52 -25.82
CA GLY A 69 -13.08 21.20 -27.05
C GLY A 69 -14.40 21.96 -27.10
#